data_AF-A0A5J4S3E6-F1
#
_entry.id   AF-A0A5J4S3E6-F1
#
_cell.length_a   1.000
_cell.length_b   1.000
_cell.length_c   1.000
_cell.angle_alpha   90.00
_cell.angle_beta   90.00
_cell.angle_gamma   90.00
#
_symmetry.space_group_name_H-M   'P 1'
#
loop_
_entity.id
_entity.type
_entity.pdbx_description
1 polymer ?
#
loop_
_entity_poly.entity_id
_entity_poly.type
_entity_poly.pdbx_seq_one_letter_code
_entity_poly.pdbx_strand_id
1 'polypeptide(L)'
;MEDTRPSDIDRIDKLLAMVITAFTRAYIVGIYVHENLKQLKIRKHGRREKSLFKYGLGIIANILLNPQKHHKIEIFHFLSFT
;
A
#
# COMPACT_ATOMS: atom_id res chain seq x y z
N MET A 1 -22.01 -33.17 -6.93
CA MET A 1 -22.32 -31.73 -6.82
C MET A 1 -21.24 -31.14 -5.94
N GLU A 2 -20.48 -30.17 -6.45
CA GLU A 2 -19.34 -29.59 -5.74
C GLU A 2 -19.84 -28.84 -4.49
N ASP A 3 -19.53 -29.40 -3.31
CA ASP A 3 -19.70 -28.74 -2.02
C ASP A 3 -18.69 -27.60 -1.88
N THR A 4 -18.88 -26.52 -2.62
CA THR A 4 -18.31 -25.23 -2.21
C THR A 4 -19.25 -24.69 -1.16
N ARG A 5 -18.96 -24.97 0.11
CA ARG A 5 -19.78 -24.48 1.22
C ARG A 5 -19.81 -22.95 1.14
N PRO A 6 -20.98 -22.30 1.15
CA PRO A 6 -21.12 -20.84 1.03
C PRO A 6 -20.17 -20.04 1.95
N SER A 7 -19.85 -20.61 3.12
CA SER A 7 -18.89 -20.08 4.10
C SER A 7 -17.48 -19.85 3.55
N ASP A 8 -17.04 -20.61 2.55
CA ASP A 8 -15.71 -20.49 1.94
C ASP A 8 -15.64 -19.30 0.98
N ILE A 9 -16.75 -18.98 0.30
CA ILE A 9 -16.88 -17.81 -0.58
C ILE A 9 -16.85 -16.53 0.26
N ASP A 10 -17.61 -16.46 1.36
CA ASP A 10 -17.61 -15.31 2.27
C ASP A 10 -16.23 -15.01 2.87
N ARG A 11 -15.42 -16.05 3.09
CA ARG A 11 -14.05 -15.92 3.58
C ARG A 11 -13.13 -15.34 2.53
N ILE A 12 -13.21 -15.82 1.29
CA ILE A 12 -12.44 -15.31 0.16
C ILE A 12 -12.80 -13.84 -0.08
N ASP A 13 -14.08 -13.48 -0.03
CA ASP A 13 -14.54 -12.11 -0.22
C ASP A 13 -13.96 -11.16 0.84
N LYS A 14 -13.97 -11.57 2.12
CA LYS A 14 -13.37 -10.79 3.21
C LYS A 14 -11.87 -10.63 3.05
N LEU A 15 -11.16 -11.69 2.67
CA LEU A 15 -9.72 -11.65 2.41
C LEU A 15 -9.41 -10.71 1.24
N LEU A 16 -10.18 -10.80 0.16
CA LEU A 16 -10.01 -9.97 -1.02
C LEU A 16 -10.25 -8.48 -0.69
N ALA A 17 -11.32 -8.18 0.05
CA ALA A 17 -11.61 -6.82 0.51
C ALA A 17 -10.47 -6.25 1.37
N MET A 18 -9.90 -7.06 2.28
CA MET A 18 -8.77 -6.65 3.10
C MET A 18 -7.51 -6.38 2.25
N VAL A 19 -7.20 -7.26 1.30
CA VAL A 19 -6.05 -7.11 0.40
C VAL A 19 -6.19 -5.89 -0.51
N ILE A 20 -7.36 -5.69 -1.13
CA ILE A 20 -7.64 -4.53 -1.98
C ILE A 20 -7.51 -3.24 -1.17
N THR A 21 -7.99 -3.23 0.07
CA THR A 21 -7.89 -2.03 0.89
C THR A 21 -6.45 -1.73 1.27
N ALA A 22 -5.70 -2.73 1.73
CA ALA A 22 -4.27 -2.57 2.03
C ALA A 22 -3.49 -2.11 0.79
N PHE A 23 -3.81 -2.67 -0.38
CA PHE A 23 -3.24 -2.27 -1.65
C PHE A 23 -3.51 -0.80 -1.98
N THR A 24 -4.77 -0.38 -1.83
CA THR A 24 -5.21 1.00 -2.10
C THR A 24 -4.50 1.99 -1.18
N ARG A 25 -4.38 1.68 0.11
CA ARG A 25 -3.64 2.54 1.06
C ARG A 25 -2.17 2.67 0.69
N ALA A 26 -1.50 1.57 0.38
CA ALA A 26 -0.11 1.62 -0.08
C ALA A 26 0.05 2.41 -1.39
N TYR A 27 -0.92 2.37 -2.29
CA TYR A 27 -0.92 3.18 -3.50
C TYR A 27 -1.06 4.68 -3.21
N ILE A 28 -2.00 5.07 -2.34
CA ILE A 28 -2.22 6.48 -1.93
C ILE A 28 -0.96 7.03 -1.25
N VAL A 29 -0.34 6.29 -0.33
CA VAL A 29 0.93 6.70 0.28
C VAL A 29 2.01 6.89 -0.78
N GLY A 30 2.07 5.99 -1.76
CA GLY A 30 3.00 6.10 -2.88
C GLY A 30 2.82 7.38 -3.69
N ILE A 31 1.58 7.77 -3.98
CA ILE A 31 1.24 9.04 -4.66
C ILE A 31 1.66 10.23 -3.79
N TYR A 32 1.19 10.27 -2.53
CA TYR A 32 1.44 11.39 -1.64
C TYR A 32 2.93 11.69 -1.50
N VAL A 33 3.74 10.66 -1.28
CA VAL A 33 5.19 10.84 -1.11
C VAL A 33 5.84 11.24 -2.43
N HIS A 34 5.40 10.67 -3.55
CA HIS A 34 5.91 11.04 -4.87
C HIS A 34 5.68 12.53 -5.19
N GLU A 35 4.52 13.07 -4.80
CA GLU A 35 4.12 14.45 -5.10
C GLU A 35 4.67 15.47 -4.08
N ASN A 36 4.68 15.14 -2.79
CA ASN A 36 4.91 16.12 -1.71
C ASN A 36 6.29 16.03 -1.06
N LEU A 37 6.97 14.89 -1.14
CA LEU A 37 8.21 14.66 -0.37
C LEU A 37 9.40 14.32 -1.25
N LYS A 38 9.27 13.30 -2.10
CA LYS A 38 10.35 12.83 -2.96
C LYS A 38 9.81 12.16 -4.20
N GLN A 39 9.95 12.84 -5.31
CA GLN A 39 9.57 12.32 -6.61
C GLN A 39 10.47 11.13 -7.01
N LEU A 40 9.85 10.13 -7.63
CA LEU A 40 10.53 8.98 -8.23
C LEU A 40 11.19 9.43 -9.52
N LYS A 41 12.45 9.04 -9.71
CA LYS A 41 13.17 9.30 -10.95
C LYS A 41 12.54 8.51 -12.10
N ILE A 42 12.43 9.17 -13.25
CA ILE A 42 12.13 8.52 -14.53
C ILE A 42 13.47 8.10 -15.14
N ARG A 43 13.58 6.82 -15.51
CA ARG A 43 14.79 6.27 -16.13
C ARG A 43 14.83 6.64 -17.63
N LYS A 44 15.99 6.42 -18.27
CA LYS A 44 16.21 6.74 -19.70
C LYS A 44 15.17 6.12 -20.65
N HIS A 45 14.59 4.99 -20.28
CA HIS A 45 13.52 4.31 -21.03
C HIS A 45 12.10 4.84 -20.73
N GLY A 46 11.96 6.05 -20.15
CA GLY A 46 10.69 6.74 -19.94
C GLY A 46 9.79 6.18 -18.82
N ARG A 47 10.19 5.11 -18.13
CA ARG A 47 9.41 4.53 -17.02
C ARG A 47 9.99 4.94 -15.67
N ARG A 48 9.12 5.12 -14.68
CA ARG A 48 9.50 5.32 -13.27
C ARG A 48 10.31 4.14 -12.77
N GLU A 49 11.26 4.40 -11.88
CA GLU A 49 12.10 3.37 -11.28
C GLU A 49 11.32 2.33 -10.45
N LYS A 50 10.20 2.75 -9.85
CA LYS A 50 9.28 1.88 -9.09
C LYS A 50 7.84 2.24 -9.43
N SER A 51 6.92 1.29 -9.25
CA SER A 51 5.49 1.62 -9.19
C SER A 51 5.20 2.45 -7.95
N LEU A 52 4.16 3.28 -7.99
CA LEU A 52 3.70 4.04 -6.82
C LEU A 52 3.32 3.12 -5.67
N PHE A 53 2.62 2.02 -5.96
CA PHE A 53 2.32 0.98 -4.97
C PHE A 53 3.59 0.46 -4.28
N LYS A 54 4.61 0.05 -5.03
CA LYS A 54 5.86 -0.47 -4.45
C LYS A 54 6.57 0.61 -3.62
N TYR A 55 6.49 1.87 -4.06
CA TYR A 55 7.06 2.99 -3.34
C TYR A 55 6.38 3.21 -2.00
N GLY A 56 5.05 3.34 -1.98
CA GLY A 56 4.28 3.52 -0.76
C GLY A 56 4.34 2.31 0.18
N LEU A 57 4.26 1.08 -0.34
CA LEU A 57 4.44 -0.14 0.46
C LEU A 57 5.81 -0.18 1.14
N GLY A 58 6.87 0.21 0.43
CA GLY A 58 8.22 0.26 1.00
C GLY A 58 8.34 1.27 2.13
N ILE A 59 7.61 2.38 2.06
CA ILE A 59 7.56 3.40 3.11
C ILE A 59 6.80 2.88 4.32
N ILE A 60 5.61 2.31 4.10
CA ILE A 60 4.82 1.67 5.17
C ILE A 60 5.68 0.62 5.89
N ALA A 61 6.34 -0.28 5.14
CA ALA A 61 7.20 -1.30 5.71
C ALA A 61 8.37 -0.69 6.50
N ASN A 62 9.03 0.34 5.97
CA ASN A 62 10.12 1.00 6.69
C ASN A 62 9.65 1.62 8.00
N ILE A 63 8.48 2.27 8.01
CA ILE A 63 7.92 2.89 9.22
C ILE A 63 7.56 1.82 10.26
N LEU A 64 6.82 0.79 9.86
CA LEU A 64 6.36 -0.27 10.76
C LEU A 64 7.51 -1.12 11.31
N LEU A 65 8.52 -1.40 10.50
CA LEU A 65 9.66 -2.25 10.89
C LEU A 65 10.79 -1.47 11.58
N ASN A 66 10.78 -0.13 11.53
CA ASN A 66 11.81 0.71 12.16
C ASN A 66 11.17 1.83 13.01
N PRO A 67 10.39 1.50 14.06
CA PRO A 67 9.61 2.49 14.81
C PRO A 67 10.47 3.57 15.50
N GLN A 68 11.76 3.30 15.73
CA GLN A 68 12.70 4.23 16.36
C GLN A 68 13.20 5.35 15.41
N LYS A 69 12.94 5.26 14.11
CA LYS A 69 13.34 6.29 13.14
C LYS A 69 12.29 7.41 13.11
N HIS A 70 12.75 8.65 13.10
CA HIS A 70 11.88 9.79 12.81
C HIS A 70 11.46 9.75 11.34
N HIS A 71 10.15 9.62 11.12
CA HIS A 71 9.55 9.65 9.81
C HIS A 71 8.81 10.96 9.61
N LYS A 72 8.94 11.56 8.43
CA LYS A 72 8.27 12.83 8.06
C LYS A 72 6.81 12.64 7.60
N ILE A 73 6.27 11.43 7.76
CA ILE A 73 4.94 11.05 7.27
C ILE A 73 4.15 10.51 8.46
N GLU A 74 3.01 11.13 8.72
CA GLU A 74 2.00 10.66 9.68
C GLU A 74 1.25 9.46 9.08
N ILE A 75 1.89 8.28 9.09
CA ILE A 75 1.37 7.10 8.38
C ILE A 75 0.00 6.65 8.90
N PHE A 76 -0.29 6.90 10.18
CA PHE A 76 -1.55 6.53 10.79
C PHE A 76 -2.74 7.25 10.16
N HIS A 77 -2.56 8.48 9.65
CA HIS A 77 -3.61 9.19 8.92
C HIS A 77 -3.95 8.50 7.58
N PHE A 78 -2.97 7.88 6.94
CA PHE A 78 -3.16 7.15 5.69
C PHE A 78 -3.77 5.75 5.91
N LEU A 79 -3.46 5.14 7.06
CA LEU A 79 -3.90 3.79 7.42
C LEU A 79 -5.21 3.79 8.23
N SER A 80 -5.59 4.90 8.86
CA SER A 80 -6.88 5.04 9.52
C SER A 80 -7.98 4.97 8.47
N PHE A 81 -8.85 3.98 8.61
CA PHE A 81 -10.16 4.02 8.01
C PHE A 81 -10.95 5.11 8.72
N THR A 82 -11.09 6.28 8.08
CA THR A 82 -12.09 7.29 8.47
C THR A 82 -13.39 6.98 7.78
#